data_AF-A0A7X0IY16-F1
#
_entry.id   AF-A0A7X0IY16-F1
#
_cell.length_a   1.000
_cell.length_b   1.000
_cell.length_c   1.000
_cell.angle_alpha   90.00
_cell.angle_beta   90.00
_cell.angle_gamma   90.00
#
_symmetry.space_group_name_H-M   'P 1'
#
loop_
_entity.id
_entity.type
_entity.pdbx_description
1 polymer ?
#
loop_
_entity_poly.entity_id
_entity_poly.type
_entity_poly.pdbx_seq_one_letter_code
_entity_poly.pdbx_strand_id
1 'polypeptide(L)'
;MGQVIEFRASVSPLPREGSHDLSHRDVGEMTALETFPRAVFFLASGMFEAHKMSPRKAALFATQQRWLLSHAAVAHYFQPFVSIEPGLSRRSFGLLGTFLGLASRNTAYTFFDESMKYGVIEPVDDRATGHGRLAKPSSESLYLLALWYKLHFQALDLLDGRRRYAQFSDQWETLLPLIQPIVASALFLSADVRAPGPLYRIFSWIDSGGWLMDRLVAGVDREAFSRQDRCVTDVRSIAYLARATGLSSAHTSRKISEAQSIGGLGWVGRPGHSPMWISRDFYEEYAQFQAQKLAILDGALANALAGPLSVSQGALHCE
;
A
#
# COMPACT_ATOMS: atom_id res chain seq x y z
N MET A 1 -32.42 10.58 -22.80
CA MET A 1 -31.64 11.82 -23.04
C MET A 1 -30.82 12.09 -21.79
N GLY A 2 -29.53 11.80 -21.84
CA GLY A 2 -28.62 12.00 -20.70
C GLY A 2 -28.06 13.42 -20.70
N GLN A 3 -28.05 14.07 -19.54
CA GLN A 3 -27.23 15.25 -19.31
C GLN A 3 -25.91 14.81 -18.68
N VAL A 4 -24.83 15.07 -19.43
CA VAL A 4 -23.45 15.00 -18.99
C VAL A 4 -23.19 16.21 -18.09
N ILE A 5 -22.84 15.98 -16.83
CA ILE A 5 -22.38 17.04 -15.93
C ILE A 5 -20.86 17.17 -16.16
N GLU A 6 -20.45 18.22 -16.86
CA GLU A 6 -19.05 18.62 -16.98
C GLU A 6 -18.57 19.26 -15.67
N PHE A 7 -17.49 18.72 -15.10
CA PHE A 7 -16.77 19.37 -14.02
C PHE A 7 -15.75 20.35 -14.61
N ARG A 8 -15.96 21.65 -14.38
CA ARG A 8 -15.06 22.73 -14.75
C ARG A 8 -13.78 22.63 -13.90
N ALA A 9 -12.65 22.32 -14.54
CA ALA A 9 -11.34 22.44 -13.93
C ALA A 9 -10.99 23.93 -13.79
N SER A 10 -11.00 24.45 -12.56
CA SER A 10 -10.38 25.74 -12.25
C SER A 10 -9.71 25.69 -10.89
N VAL A 11 -8.50 25.15 -10.88
CA VAL A 11 -7.49 25.50 -9.89
C VAL A 11 -6.27 25.93 -10.71
N SER A 12 -5.98 27.23 -10.69
CA SER A 12 -4.74 27.76 -11.29
C SER A 12 -3.54 27.10 -10.61
N PRO A 13 -2.51 26.66 -11.35
CA PRO A 13 -1.31 26.14 -10.74
C PRO A 13 -0.57 27.30 -10.07
N LEU A 14 -0.29 27.18 -8.79
CA LEU A 14 0.74 27.97 -8.12
C LEU A 14 2.07 27.78 -8.87
N PRO A 15 2.93 28.81 -8.94
CA PRO A 15 4.17 28.73 -9.70
C PRO A 15 5.06 27.63 -9.15
N ARG A 16 5.56 26.77 -10.05
CA ARG A 16 6.60 25.78 -9.77
C ARG A 16 7.92 26.53 -9.51
N GLU A 17 8.16 26.89 -8.26
CA GLU A 17 9.51 27.25 -7.82
C GLU A 17 10.27 25.97 -7.42
N GLY A 18 11.37 25.72 -8.11
CA GLY A 18 12.47 24.86 -7.67
C GLY A 18 12.17 23.36 -7.56
N SER A 19 12.29 22.63 -8.66
CA SER A 19 12.53 21.19 -8.64
C SER A 19 13.87 20.89 -7.95
N HIS A 20 13.84 20.68 -6.63
CA HIS A 20 14.88 19.93 -5.96
C HIS A 20 14.71 18.46 -6.35
N ASP A 21 15.51 18.04 -7.32
CA ASP A 21 15.73 16.65 -7.71
C ASP A 21 16.34 15.90 -6.51
N LEU A 22 15.49 15.50 -5.58
CA LEU A 22 15.81 14.53 -4.56
C LEU A 22 16.02 13.23 -5.31
N SER A 23 17.19 12.60 -5.14
CA SER A 23 17.59 11.35 -5.81
C SER A 23 16.59 10.22 -5.57
N HIS A 24 15.48 10.26 -6.28
CA HIS A 24 14.49 9.20 -6.33
C HIS A 24 15.10 8.14 -7.23
N ARG A 25 15.27 6.93 -6.70
CA ARG A 25 15.62 5.80 -7.55
C ARG A 25 14.51 5.68 -8.60
N ASP A 26 14.89 5.83 -9.87
CA ASP A 26 13.95 5.67 -10.98
C ASP A 26 13.40 4.25 -10.96
N VAL A 27 12.09 4.12 -11.20
CA VAL A 27 11.41 2.83 -11.13
C VAL A 27 11.89 1.92 -12.25
N GLY A 28 12.18 2.46 -13.43
CA GLY A 28 12.75 1.71 -14.56
C GLY A 28 14.15 1.21 -14.27
N GLU A 29 15.01 2.04 -13.68
CA GLU A 29 16.33 1.62 -13.23
C GLU A 29 16.25 0.52 -12.16
N MET A 30 15.31 0.62 -11.21
CA MET A 30 15.12 -0.37 -10.16
C MET A 30 14.70 -1.73 -10.73
N THR A 31 13.75 -1.75 -11.66
CA THR A 31 13.21 -3.00 -12.22
C THR A 31 14.19 -3.70 -13.14
N ALA A 32 15.15 -2.97 -13.71
CA ALA A 32 16.22 -3.51 -14.55
C ALA A 32 17.34 -4.21 -13.74
N LEU A 33 17.40 -4.06 -12.41
CA LEU A 33 18.44 -4.71 -11.60
C LEU A 33 18.25 -6.23 -11.55
N GLU A 34 19.34 -6.99 -11.74
CA GLU A 34 19.32 -8.46 -11.61
C GLU A 34 18.87 -8.94 -10.21
N THR A 35 19.11 -8.12 -9.18
CA THR A 35 18.70 -8.40 -7.80
C THR A 35 17.23 -8.09 -7.53
N PHE A 36 16.54 -7.38 -8.43
CA PHE A 36 15.16 -6.92 -8.21
C PHE A 36 14.17 -8.06 -8.02
N PRO A 37 14.17 -9.14 -8.83
CA PRO A 37 13.26 -10.27 -8.59
C PRO A 37 13.41 -10.87 -7.19
N ARG A 38 14.63 -10.94 -6.67
CA ARG A 38 14.89 -11.44 -5.30
C ARG A 38 14.23 -10.57 -4.24
N ALA A 39 14.26 -9.25 -4.40
CA ALA A 39 13.57 -8.32 -3.48
C ALA A 39 12.04 -8.45 -3.58
N VAL A 40 11.49 -8.59 -4.79
CA VAL A 40 10.05 -8.82 -5.02
C VAL A 40 9.58 -10.12 -4.36
N PHE A 41 10.30 -11.22 -4.53
CA PHE A 41 9.96 -12.49 -3.88
C PHE A 41 10.10 -12.42 -2.35
N PHE A 42 11.10 -11.70 -1.85
CA PHE A 42 11.23 -11.45 -0.41
C PHE A 42 10.01 -10.70 0.14
N LEU A 43 9.56 -9.64 -0.54
CA LEU A 43 8.35 -8.89 -0.15
C LEU A 43 7.11 -9.77 -0.18
N ALA A 44 6.88 -10.51 -1.26
CA ALA A 44 5.72 -11.38 -1.38
C ALA A 44 5.67 -12.41 -0.24
N SER A 45 6.80 -13.08 0.05
CA SER A 45 6.88 -14.04 1.15
C SER A 45 6.69 -13.38 2.52
N GLY A 46 7.32 -12.23 2.77
CA GLY A 46 7.21 -11.52 4.05
C GLY A 46 5.80 -10.99 4.31
N MET A 47 5.15 -10.40 3.29
CA MET A 47 3.77 -9.92 3.40
C MET A 47 2.79 -11.07 3.60
N PHE A 48 2.99 -12.18 2.90
CA PHE A 48 2.20 -13.39 3.07
C PHE A 48 2.29 -13.96 4.51
N GLU A 49 3.50 -14.05 5.07
CA GLU A 49 3.70 -14.53 6.44
C GLU A 49 3.16 -13.54 7.49
N ALA A 50 3.34 -12.23 7.29
CA ALA A 50 2.79 -11.20 8.18
C ALA A 50 1.25 -11.30 8.28
N HIS A 51 0.57 -11.56 7.16
CA HIS A 51 -0.88 -11.77 7.18
C HIS A 51 -1.29 -13.01 7.97
N LYS A 52 -0.52 -14.12 7.88
CA LYS A 52 -0.81 -15.35 8.65
C LYS A 52 -0.74 -15.13 10.16
N MET A 53 0.12 -14.23 10.62
CA MET A 53 0.27 -13.91 12.04
C MET A 53 -0.90 -13.08 12.59
N SER A 54 -1.59 -12.29 11.75
CA SER A 54 -2.72 -11.48 12.18
C SER A 54 -3.84 -11.38 11.12
N PRO A 55 -4.51 -12.50 10.77
CA PRO A 55 -5.44 -12.54 9.63
C PRO A 55 -6.59 -11.55 9.75
N ARG A 56 -7.17 -11.40 10.94
CA ARG A 56 -8.31 -10.50 11.17
C ARG A 56 -7.96 -9.01 11.01
N LYS A 57 -6.75 -8.60 11.39
CA LYS A 57 -6.29 -7.21 11.22
C LYS A 57 -5.87 -6.97 9.78
N ALA A 58 -5.15 -7.92 9.21
CA ALA A 58 -4.74 -7.83 7.81
C ALA A 58 -5.95 -7.79 6.86
N ALA A 59 -7.03 -8.51 7.19
CA ALA A 59 -8.31 -8.46 6.48
C ALA A 59 -8.95 -7.06 6.44
N LEU A 60 -8.63 -6.16 7.38
CA LEU A 60 -9.15 -4.79 7.37
C LEU A 60 -8.47 -3.93 6.30
N PHE A 61 -7.25 -4.27 5.88
CA PHE A 61 -6.48 -3.53 4.89
C PHE A 61 -6.43 -4.25 3.53
N ALA A 62 -7.34 -5.19 3.35
CA ALA A 62 -7.20 -6.25 2.37
C ALA A 62 -7.60 -5.82 0.95
N THR A 63 -8.31 -4.69 0.83
CA THR A 63 -8.54 -3.99 -0.44
C THR A 63 -7.60 -2.80 -0.55
N GLN A 64 -7.25 -2.45 -1.78
CA GLN A 64 -6.41 -1.29 -2.03
C GLN A 64 -7.06 0.01 -1.50
N GLN A 65 -8.37 0.14 -1.62
CA GLN A 65 -9.11 1.29 -1.10
C GLN A 65 -8.95 1.42 0.42
N ARG A 66 -9.15 0.34 1.18
CA ARG A 66 -9.01 0.37 2.65
C ARG A 66 -7.58 0.63 3.06
N TRP A 67 -6.61 0.01 2.38
CA TRP A 67 -5.18 0.27 2.59
C TRP A 67 -4.82 1.76 2.39
N LEU A 68 -5.25 2.38 1.29
CA LEU A 68 -5.00 3.82 1.04
C LEU A 68 -5.71 4.72 2.06
N LEU A 69 -6.95 4.40 2.44
CA LEU A 69 -7.67 5.13 3.50
C LEU A 69 -6.93 5.07 4.84
N SER A 70 -6.31 3.94 5.18
CA SER A 70 -5.50 3.80 6.39
C SER A 70 -4.23 4.64 6.34
N HIS A 71 -3.52 4.65 5.21
CA HIS A 71 -2.39 5.57 5.03
C HIS A 71 -2.82 7.03 5.21
N ALA A 72 -4.00 7.42 4.69
CA ALA A 72 -4.52 8.77 4.82
C ALA A 72 -4.85 9.13 6.28
N ALA A 73 -5.47 8.21 7.02
CA ALA A 73 -5.77 8.41 8.43
C ALA A 73 -4.50 8.60 9.29
N VAL A 74 -3.49 7.73 9.10
CA VAL A 74 -2.25 7.81 9.89
C VAL A 74 -1.43 9.04 9.50
N ALA A 75 -1.38 9.40 8.21
CA ALA A 75 -0.73 10.64 7.77
C ALA A 75 -1.37 11.87 8.41
N HIS A 76 -2.71 11.94 8.43
CA HIS A 76 -3.42 13.03 9.10
C HIS A 76 -3.18 13.05 10.61
N TYR A 77 -3.05 11.88 11.25
CA TYR A 77 -2.74 11.79 12.68
C TYR A 77 -1.38 12.42 13.01
N PHE A 78 -0.34 12.16 12.20
CA PHE A 78 0.99 12.73 12.42
C PHE A 78 1.11 14.18 11.95
N GLN A 79 0.41 14.56 10.89
CA GLN A 79 0.42 15.91 10.33
C GLN A 79 -1.01 16.35 9.98
N PRO A 80 -1.75 16.91 10.97
CA PRO A 80 -3.09 17.43 10.73
C PRO A 80 -3.08 18.55 9.70
N PHE A 81 -4.06 18.54 8.80
CA PHE A 81 -4.31 19.70 7.94
C PHE A 81 -4.99 20.78 8.79
N VAL A 82 -4.30 21.92 8.98
CA VAL A 82 -4.73 23.05 9.83
C VAL A 82 -4.64 22.72 11.33
N SER A 83 -4.72 23.74 12.21
CA SER A 83 -4.64 23.69 13.68
C SER A 83 -5.78 22.91 14.36
N ILE A 84 -6.18 21.78 13.80
CA ILE A 84 -7.14 20.83 14.36
C ILE A 84 -6.35 19.82 15.21
N GLU A 85 -6.90 19.45 16.36
CA GLU A 85 -6.32 18.46 17.27
C GLU A 85 -5.97 17.13 16.55
N PRO A 86 -4.91 16.42 17.01
CA PRO A 86 -4.51 15.15 16.42
C PRO A 86 -5.64 14.12 16.48
N GLY A 87 -6.02 13.58 15.32
CA GLY A 87 -7.05 12.54 15.20
C GLY A 87 -8.16 12.91 14.23
N LEU A 88 -8.97 11.91 13.87
CA LEU A 88 -10.08 12.09 12.94
C LEU A 88 -11.40 11.73 13.60
N SER A 89 -12.36 12.64 13.52
CA SER A 89 -13.77 12.27 13.67
C SER A 89 -14.21 11.41 12.48
N ARG A 90 -15.29 10.64 12.67
CA ARG A 90 -15.92 9.90 11.57
C ARG A 90 -16.25 10.81 10.39
N ARG A 91 -16.78 12.02 10.68
CA ARG A 91 -17.14 13.02 9.66
C ARG A 91 -15.92 13.49 8.86
N SER A 92 -14.85 13.91 9.54
CA SER A 92 -13.62 14.38 8.89
C SER A 92 -12.95 13.26 8.09
N PHE A 93 -13.00 12.01 8.56
CA PHE A 93 -12.51 10.87 7.79
C PHE A 93 -13.30 10.64 6.50
N GLY A 94 -14.63 10.74 6.54
CA GLY A 94 -15.46 10.65 5.34
C GLY A 94 -15.20 11.79 4.34
N LEU A 95 -14.96 13.01 4.83
CA LEU A 95 -14.58 14.14 3.98
C LEU A 95 -13.19 13.93 3.36
N LEU A 96 -12.21 13.49 4.15
CA LEU A 96 -10.85 13.18 3.69
C LEU A 96 -10.86 12.11 2.58
N GLY A 97 -11.57 11.00 2.81
CA GLY A 97 -11.69 9.93 1.82
C GLY A 97 -12.34 10.37 0.50
N THR A 98 -13.31 11.29 0.58
CA THR A 98 -13.97 11.87 -0.61
C THR A 98 -13.05 12.86 -1.33
N PHE A 99 -12.40 13.75 -0.58
CA PHE A 99 -11.47 14.75 -1.11
C PHE A 99 -10.29 14.11 -1.86
N LEU A 100 -9.75 13.02 -1.33
CA LEU A 100 -8.67 12.26 -1.97
C LEU A 100 -9.17 11.31 -3.08
N GLY A 101 -10.48 11.24 -3.35
CA GLY A 101 -11.07 10.34 -4.33
C GLY A 101 -10.82 8.85 -4.02
N LEU A 102 -10.64 8.51 -2.74
CA LEU A 102 -10.37 7.14 -2.30
C LEU A 102 -11.65 6.35 -2.11
N ALA A 103 -12.69 6.98 -1.54
CA ALA A 103 -13.95 6.32 -1.24
C ALA A 103 -15.12 7.31 -1.16
N SER A 104 -16.34 6.79 -1.33
CA SER A 104 -17.54 7.54 -0.96
C SER A 104 -17.58 7.79 0.54
N ARG A 105 -18.32 8.83 0.96
CA ARG A 105 -18.52 9.13 2.39
C ARG A 105 -19.07 7.93 3.17
N ASN A 106 -20.05 7.22 2.63
CA ASN A 106 -20.65 6.05 3.28
C ASN A 106 -19.65 4.89 3.42
N THR A 107 -18.87 4.64 2.38
CA THR A 107 -17.81 3.61 2.42
C THR A 107 -16.75 3.92 3.46
N ALA A 108 -16.27 5.18 3.51
CA ALA A 108 -15.31 5.62 4.51
C ALA A 108 -15.88 5.54 5.94
N TYR A 109 -17.15 5.89 6.11
CA TYR A 109 -17.86 5.78 7.38
C TYR A 109 -17.97 4.34 7.88
N THR A 110 -18.37 3.40 7.02
CA THR A 110 -18.40 1.98 7.36
C THR A 110 -17.02 1.48 7.77
N PHE A 111 -15.97 1.86 7.03
CA PHE A 111 -14.61 1.46 7.35
C PHE A 111 -14.10 2.06 8.68
N PHE A 112 -14.48 3.30 9.01
CA PHE A 112 -14.18 3.92 10.31
C PHE A 112 -14.82 3.13 11.46
N ASP A 113 -16.09 2.78 11.34
CA ASP A 113 -16.83 2.06 12.38
C ASP A 113 -16.27 0.64 12.57
N GLU A 114 -15.92 -0.05 11.48
CA GLU A 114 -15.21 -1.34 11.54
C GLU A 114 -13.84 -1.19 12.21
N SER A 115 -13.04 -0.20 11.82
CA SER A 115 -11.72 0.03 12.40
C SER A 115 -11.77 0.29 13.90
N MET A 116 -12.78 1.03 14.37
CA MET A 116 -13.04 1.26 15.79
C MET A 116 -13.46 -0.04 16.49
N LYS A 117 -14.40 -0.80 15.91
CA LYS A 117 -14.89 -2.07 16.45
C LYS A 117 -13.79 -3.12 16.62
N TYR A 118 -12.80 -3.12 15.72
CA TYR A 118 -11.71 -4.10 15.73
C TYR A 118 -10.40 -3.59 16.36
N GLY A 119 -10.41 -2.39 16.97
CA GLY A 119 -9.26 -1.83 17.70
C GLY A 119 -8.09 -1.37 16.81
N VAL A 120 -8.34 -1.13 15.52
CA VAL A 120 -7.35 -0.52 14.63
C VAL A 120 -7.17 0.96 14.97
N ILE A 121 -8.27 1.61 15.33
CA ILE A 121 -8.30 2.97 15.87
C ILE A 121 -8.95 2.96 17.24
N GLU A 122 -8.58 3.92 18.06
CA GLU A 122 -9.06 4.10 19.43
C GLU A 122 -9.48 5.56 19.66
N PRO A 123 -10.37 5.86 20.62
CA PRO A 123 -10.69 7.23 21.00
C PRO A 123 -9.43 8.00 21.44
N VAL A 124 -9.41 9.30 21.14
CA VAL A 124 -8.41 10.21 21.73
C VAL A 124 -8.76 10.51 23.20
N ASP A 125 -10.05 10.68 23.51
CA ASP A 125 -10.58 10.81 24.87
C ASP A 125 -11.73 9.80 25.08
N ASP A 126 -11.59 8.95 26.09
CA ASP A 126 -12.57 7.94 26.48
C ASP A 126 -13.90 8.54 26.97
N ARG A 127 -13.89 9.81 27.39
CA ARG A 127 -15.07 10.52 27.91
C ARG A 127 -15.93 11.15 26.82
N ALA A 128 -15.42 11.28 25.59
CA ALA A 128 -16.15 11.88 24.48
C ALA A 128 -17.19 10.89 23.90
N THR A 129 -18.46 11.28 23.87
CA THR A 129 -19.58 10.46 23.36
C THR A 129 -20.08 10.93 21.98
N GLY A 130 -20.58 10.00 21.17
CA GLY A 130 -21.25 10.30 19.89
C GLY A 130 -20.36 10.50 18.66
N HIS A 131 -20.94 11.04 17.59
CA HIS A 131 -20.33 11.15 16.24
C HIS A 131 -19.22 12.22 16.11
N GLY A 132 -18.96 13.00 17.17
CA GLY A 132 -17.87 13.98 17.26
C GLY A 132 -16.57 13.43 17.85
N ARG A 133 -16.52 12.15 18.25
CA ARG A 133 -15.35 11.53 18.88
C ARG A 133 -14.16 11.48 17.92
N LEU A 134 -13.06 12.12 18.31
CA LEU A 134 -11.78 11.99 17.61
C LEU A 134 -11.21 10.59 17.86
N ALA A 135 -10.67 9.98 16.81
CA ALA A 135 -9.98 8.70 16.88
C ALA A 135 -8.55 8.82 16.36
N LYS A 136 -7.66 8.04 16.95
CA LYS A 136 -6.26 7.91 16.55
C LYS A 136 -5.93 6.44 16.25
N PRO A 137 -4.87 6.15 15.47
CA PRO A 137 -4.37 4.79 15.33
C PRO A 137 -3.99 4.23 16.70
N SER A 138 -4.33 2.96 16.98
CA SER A 138 -3.85 2.29 18.19
C SER A 138 -2.34 2.05 18.13
N SER A 139 -1.69 1.88 19.29
CA SER A 139 -0.24 1.58 19.37
C SER A 139 0.14 0.35 18.55
N GLU A 140 -0.73 -0.66 18.53
CA GLU A 140 -0.52 -1.86 17.73
C GLU A 140 -0.61 -1.59 16.23
N SER A 141 -1.55 -0.75 15.77
CA SER A 141 -1.62 -0.34 14.36
C SER A 141 -0.35 0.40 13.92
N LEU A 142 0.21 1.27 14.78
CA LEU A 142 1.47 1.95 14.50
C LEU A 142 2.65 0.96 14.44
N TYR A 143 2.67 -0.01 15.36
CA TYR A 143 3.69 -1.08 15.35
C TYR A 143 3.60 -1.95 14.08
N LEU A 144 2.40 -2.37 13.67
CA LEU A 144 2.19 -3.13 12.43
C LEU A 144 2.61 -2.34 11.20
N LEU A 145 2.33 -1.03 11.16
CA LEU A 145 2.80 -0.14 10.11
C LEU A 145 4.33 -0.05 10.11
N ALA A 146 4.97 0.04 11.28
CA ALA A 146 6.42 0.02 11.38
C ALA A 146 7.03 -1.29 10.87
N LEU A 147 6.41 -2.44 11.16
CA LEU A 147 6.82 -3.75 10.60
C LEU A 147 6.69 -3.78 9.07
N TRP A 148 5.62 -3.18 8.53
CA TRP A 148 5.45 -3.04 7.08
C TRP A 148 6.60 -2.22 6.47
N TYR A 149 6.96 -1.06 7.05
CA TYR A 149 8.10 -0.27 6.61
C TYR A 149 9.42 -1.04 6.68
N LYS A 150 9.68 -1.70 7.82
CA LYS A 150 10.88 -2.53 8.02
C LYS A 150 11.03 -3.58 6.92
N LEU A 151 9.96 -4.28 6.56
CA LEU A 151 9.98 -5.27 5.50
C LEU A 151 10.35 -4.66 4.14
N HIS A 152 9.82 -3.48 3.81
CA HIS A 152 10.14 -2.79 2.56
C HIS A 152 11.57 -2.24 2.53
N PHE A 153 12.07 -1.71 3.65
CA PHE A 153 13.44 -1.27 3.76
C PHE A 153 14.44 -2.43 3.67
N GLN A 154 14.11 -3.59 4.23
CA GLN A 154 14.92 -4.79 4.05
C GLN A 154 14.94 -5.26 2.58
N ALA A 155 13.81 -5.13 1.87
CA ALA A 155 13.77 -5.41 0.43
C ALA A 155 14.64 -4.43 -0.38
N LEU A 156 14.65 -3.14 -0.04
CA LEU A 156 15.54 -2.15 -0.64
C LEU A 156 17.02 -2.49 -0.37
N ASP A 157 17.36 -2.90 0.85
CA ASP A 157 18.72 -3.27 1.23
C ASP A 157 19.20 -4.54 0.48
N LEU A 158 18.29 -5.44 0.06
CA LEU A 158 18.63 -6.55 -0.83
C LEU A 158 19.02 -6.11 -2.24
N LEU A 159 18.62 -4.90 -2.68
CA LEU A 159 18.95 -4.39 -4.00
C LEU A 159 20.37 -3.82 -4.06
N ASP A 160 20.80 -3.10 -3.02
CA ASP A 160 22.02 -2.28 -3.03
C ASP A 160 22.94 -2.42 -1.81
N GLY A 161 22.58 -3.28 -0.84
CA GLY A 161 23.40 -3.55 0.35
C GLY A 161 23.48 -2.40 1.35
N ARG A 162 22.65 -1.36 1.23
CA ARG A 162 22.58 -0.29 2.23
C ARG A 162 21.88 -0.79 3.51
N ARG A 163 21.65 0.11 4.46
CA ARG A 163 21.24 -0.23 5.84
C ARG A 163 19.93 0.45 6.26
N ARG A 164 18.99 0.64 5.34
CA ARG A 164 17.71 1.32 5.59
C ARG A 164 16.89 0.61 6.66
N TYR A 165 16.89 -0.73 6.65
CA TYR A 165 16.20 -1.54 7.65
C TYR A 165 16.73 -1.23 9.06
N ALA A 166 18.05 -1.21 9.23
CA ALA A 166 18.67 -0.94 10.52
C ALA A 166 18.41 0.52 10.95
N GLN A 167 18.67 1.48 10.05
CA GLN A 167 18.46 2.91 10.30
C GLN A 167 17.02 3.23 10.71
N PHE A 168 16.03 2.62 10.07
CA PHE A 168 14.63 2.79 10.45
C PHE A 168 14.29 2.03 11.73
N SER A 169 14.78 0.81 11.91
CA SER A 169 14.41 -0.03 13.05
C SER A 169 14.83 0.54 14.40
N ASP A 170 16.01 1.16 14.46
CA ASP A 170 16.58 1.68 15.70
C ASP A 170 15.81 2.90 16.25
N GLN A 171 15.04 3.59 15.41
CA GLN A 171 14.41 4.87 15.73
C GLN A 171 13.06 5.05 15.00
N TRP A 172 12.33 3.97 14.78
CA TRP A 172 11.10 4.01 13.97
C TRP A 172 10.04 4.94 14.56
N GLU A 173 10.01 5.11 15.88
CA GLU A 173 9.04 5.97 16.58
C GLU A 173 9.25 7.46 16.26
N THR A 174 10.49 7.89 16.03
CA THR A 174 10.81 9.27 15.65
C THR A 174 10.74 9.49 14.15
N LEU A 175 11.06 8.47 13.35
CA LEU A 175 11.04 8.55 11.89
C LEU A 175 9.64 8.38 11.29
N LEU A 176 8.78 7.54 11.87
CA LEU A 176 7.46 7.25 11.32
C LEU A 176 6.58 8.51 11.17
N PRO A 177 6.54 9.45 12.14
CA PRO A 177 5.82 10.72 11.97
C PRO A 177 6.33 11.58 10.81
N LEU A 178 7.61 11.50 10.48
CA LEU A 178 8.24 12.27 9.39
C LEU A 178 7.99 11.62 8.01
N ILE A 179 8.07 10.30 7.95
CA ILE A 179 8.00 9.53 6.70
C ILE A 179 6.55 9.32 6.25
N GLN A 180 5.64 8.99 7.18
CA GLN A 180 4.30 8.55 6.82
C GLN A 180 3.48 9.59 6.03
N PRO A 181 3.50 10.90 6.36
CA PRO A 181 2.79 11.91 5.56
C PRO A 181 3.31 12.03 4.12
N ILE A 182 4.63 11.93 3.94
CA ILE A 182 5.29 11.97 2.62
C ILE A 182 4.87 10.75 1.80
N VAL A 183 4.98 9.56 2.39
CA VAL A 183 4.62 8.29 1.74
C VAL A 183 3.15 8.27 1.36
N ALA A 184 2.26 8.63 2.28
CA ALA A 184 0.81 8.66 2.02
C ALA A 184 0.50 9.57 0.83
N SER A 185 1.04 10.79 0.82
CA SER A 185 0.85 11.75 -0.27
C SER A 185 1.32 11.19 -1.61
N ALA A 186 2.51 10.60 -1.65
CA ALA A 186 3.06 9.99 -2.86
C ALA A 186 2.23 8.80 -3.35
N LEU A 187 1.69 7.97 -2.44
CA LEU A 187 0.80 6.85 -2.78
C LEU A 187 -0.53 7.33 -3.40
N PHE A 188 -1.08 8.45 -2.93
CA PHE A 188 -2.34 8.97 -3.47
C PHE A 188 -2.19 9.59 -4.85
N LEU A 189 -1.02 10.18 -5.12
CA LEU A 189 -0.70 10.86 -6.37
C LEU A 189 -0.11 9.94 -7.44
N SER A 190 0.36 8.74 -7.07
CA SER A 190 0.89 7.78 -8.03
C SER A 190 -0.23 7.11 -8.83
N ALA A 191 -0.24 7.37 -10.15
CA ALA A 191 -1.18 6.74 -11.08
C ALA A 191 -1.02 5.22 -11.09
N ASP A 192 0.22 4.70 -11.07
CA ASP A 192 0.51 3.27 -11.07
C ASP A 192 0.05 2.58 -9.79
N VAL A 193 0.12 3.29 -8.65
CA VAL A 193 -0.50 2.79 -7.42
C VAL A 193 -2.02 2.81 -7.58
N ARG A 194 -2.62 3.93 -7.99
CA ARG A 194 -4.09 4.14 -7.99
C ARG A 194 -4.84 3.30 -9.02
N ALA A 195 -4.25 3.07 -10.18
CA ALA A 195 -4.86 2.40 -11.32
C ALA A 195 -3.89 1.39 -11.93
N PRO A 196 -3.55 0.32 -11.19
CA PRO A 196 -2.62 -0.69 -11.69
C PRO A 196 -3.22 -1.40 -12.92
N GLY A 197 -2.35 -2.17 -13.60
CA GLY A 197 -2.65 -2.87 -14.83
C GLY A 197 -3.82 -3.87 -14.72
N PRO A 198 -4.32 -4.37 -15.86
CA PRO A 198 -5.52 -5.21 -15.91
C PRO A 198 -5.41 -6.47 -15.04
N LEU A 199 -4.23 -7.10 -14.94
CA LEU A 199 -4.04 -8.32 -14.18
C LEU A 199 -4.08 -8.07 -12.67
N TYR A 200 -3.38 -7.02 -12.22
CA TYR A 200 -3.38 -6.60 -10.82
C TYR A 200 -4.77 -6.12 -10.38
N ARG A 201 -5.47 -5.39 -11.25
CA ARG A 201 -6.78 -4.80 -10.97
C ARG A 201 -7.84 -5.85 -10.62
N ILE A 202 -7.76 -7.06 -11.16
CA ILE A 202 -8.68 -8.15 -10.80
C ILE A 202 -8.69 -8.40 -9.29
N PHE A 203 -7.52 -8.26 -8.65
CA PHE A 203 -7.29 -8.52 -7.24
C PHE A 203 -7.36 -7.27 -6.36
N SER A 204 -7.15 -6.06 -6.89
CA SER A 204 -7.18 -4.83 -6.08
C SER A 204 -8.53 -4.55 -5.40
N TRP A 205 -9.63 -5.07 -5.98
CA TRP A 205 -11.01 -4.88 -5.51
C TRP A 205 -11.55 -6.02 -4.63
N ILE A 206 -10.77 -7.09 -4.43
CA ILE A 206 -11.17 -8.22 -3.59
C ILE A 206 -10.75 -7.94 -2.16
N ASP A 207 -11.61 -8.25 -1.19
CA ASP A 207 -11.20 -8.34 0.22
C ASP A 207 -10.11 -9.43 0.34
N SER A 208 -8.86 -9.02 0.50
CA SER A 208 -7.65 -9.88 0.56
C SER A 208 -7.04 -10.25 -0.78
N GLY A 209 -7.30 -9.47 -1.84
CA GLY A 209 -6.66 -9.70 -3.12
C GLY A 209 -5.16 -9.38 -3.13
N GLY A 210 -4.70 -8.37 -2.38
CA GLY A 210 -3.27 -8.12 -2.16
C GLY A 210 -2.55 -9.35 -1.60
N TRP A 211 -3.15 -9.96 -0.58
CA TRP A 211 -2.66 -11.21 0.01
C TRP A 211 -2.63 -12.38 -0.99
N LEU A 212 -3.66 -12.51 -1.83
CA LEU A 212 -3.72 -13.59 -2.81
C LEU A 212 -2.58 -13.45 -3.84
N MET A 213 -2.30 -12.23 -4.29
CA MET A 213 -1.16 -11.95 -5.15
C MET A 213 0.16 -12.25 -4.45
N ASP A 214 0.34 -11.80 -3.20
CA ASP A 214 1.51 -12.13 -2.39
C ASP A 214 1.70 -13.65 -2.27
N ARG A 215 0.62 -14.41 -2.04
CA ARG A 215 0.67 -15.88 -1.97
C ARG A 215 1.10 -16.52 -3.29
N LEU A 216 0.55 -16.06 -4.42
CA LEU A 216 0.89 -16.60 -5.73
C LEU A 216 2.37 -16.34 -6.06
N VAL A 217 2.83 -15.11 -5.85
CA VAL A 217 4.23 -14.71 -6.14
C VAL A 217 5.20 -15.35 -5.17
N ALA A 218 4.87 -15.45 -3.88
CA ALA A 218 5.69 -16.14 -2.88
C ALA A 218 5.85 -17.63 -3.17
N GLY A 219 4.88 -18.24 -3.87
CA GLY A 219 4.87 -19.64 -4.24
C GLY A 219 5.65 -19.99 -5.50
N VAL A 220 6.13 -19.00 -6.26
CA VAL A 220 6.86 -19.21 -7.51
C VAL A 220 8.16 -19.99 -7.27
N ASP A 221 8.41 -20.98 -8.11
CA ASP A 221 9.71 -21.63 -8.20
C ASP A 221 10.76 -20.64 -8.73
N ARG A 222 11.60 -20.16 -7.82
CA ARG A 222 12.61 -19.13 -8.08
C ARG A 222 13.74 -19.63 -8.98
N GLU A 223 14.01 -20.94 -8.99
CA GLU A 223 15.08 -21.52 -9.82
C GLU A 223 14.64 -21.61 -11.29
N ALA A 224 13.35 -21.80 -11.52
CA ALA A 224 12.75 -21.87 -12.86
C ALA A 224 12.31 -20.50 -13.42
N PHE A 225 12.24 -19.46 -12.58
CA PHE A 225 11.62 -18.16 -12.88
C PHE A 225 12.14 -17.46 -14.14
N SER A 226 13.46 -17.44 -14.38
CA SER A 226 14.05 -16.75 -15.52
C SER A 226 13.93 -17.49 -16.86
N ARG A 227 13.47 -18.75 -16.84
CA ARG A 227 13.50 -19.65 -18.00
C ARG A 227 12.13 -19.87 -18.65
N GLN A 228 11.07 -19.29 -18.10
CA GLN A 228 9.70 -19.62 -18.49
C GLN A 228 8.84 -18.35 -18.61
N ASP A 229 7.91 -18.35 -19.56
CA ASP A 229 6.85 -17.32 -19.68
C ASP A 229 5.73 -17.53 -18.65
N ARG A 230 5.67 -18.72 -18.06
CA ARG A 230 4.74 -19.13 -17.02
C ARG A 230 5.52 -19.58 -15.80
N CYS A 231 5.36 -18.87 -14.71
CA CYS A 231 6.03 -19.16 -13.45
C CYS A 231 5.15 -20.12 -12.64
N VAL A 232 5.57 -21.39 -12.55
CA VAL A 232 4.86 -22.39 -11.75
C VAL A 232 4.96 -22.02 -10.26
N THR A 233 3.83 -22.10 -9.57
CA THR A 233 3.71 -21.83 -8.13
C THR A 233 3.45 -23.13 -7.37
N ASP A 234 3.72 -23.15 -6.06
CA ASP A 234 3.33 -24.25 -5.17
C ASP A 234 1.82 -24.25 -4.80
N VAL A 235 1.03 -23.30 -5.30
CA VAL A 235 -0.41 -23.21 -5.03
C VAL A 235 -1.16 -24.28 -5.83
N ARG A 236 -1.90 -25.15 -5.14
CA ARG A 236 -2.62 -26.28 -5.77
C ARG A 236 -4.14 -26.25 -5.57
N SER A 237 -4.67 -25.34 -4.76
CA SER A 237 -6.07 -25.39 -4.34
C SER A 237 -6.70 -24.01 -4.15
N ILE A 238 -7.83 -23.78 -4.84
CA ILE A 238 -8.68 -22.60 -4.63
C ILE A 238 -9.29 -22.63 -3.22
N ALA A 239 -9.64 -23.80 -2.71
CA ALA A 239 -10.22 -23.93 -1.37
C ALA A 239 -9.23 -23.50 -0.27
N TYR A 240 -7.94 -23.75 -0.47
CA TYR A 240 -6.89 -23.22 0.40
C TYR A 240 -6.85 -21.69 0.37
N LEU A 241 -6.85 -21.07 -0.82
CA LEU A 241 -6.85 -19.61 -0.98
C LEU A 241 -8.09 -18.97 -0.34
N ALA A 242 -9.27 -19.56 -0.54
CA ALA A 242 -10.52 -19.09 0.03
C ALA A 242 -10.50 -19.14 1.57
N ARG A 243 -10.07 -20.27 2.16
CA ARG A 243 -9.99 -20.42 3.62
C ARG A 243 -9.03 -19.41 4.24
N ALA A 244 -7.88 -19.20 3.62
CA ALA A 244 -6.85 -18.31 4.16
C ALA A 244 -7.21 -16.82 4.10
N THR A 245 -8.10 -16.44 3.17
CA THR A 245 -8.62 -15.06 3.03
C THR A 245 -9.95 -14.84 3.77
N GLY A 246 -10.57 -15.90 4.29
CA GLY A 246 -11.92 -15.84 4.85
C GLY A 246 -13.01 -15.61 3.80
N LEU A 247 -12.67 -15.69 2.51
CA LEU A 247 -13.60 -15.53 1.39
C LEU A 247 -14.36 -16.83 1.12
N SER A 248 -15.53 -16.71 0.48
CA SER A 248 -16.21 -17.89 -0.05
C SER A 248 -15.43 -18.51 -1.21
N SER A 249 -15.48 -19.85 -1.32
CA SER A 249 -14.89 -20.58 -2.44
C SER A 249 -15.44 -20.10 -3.79
N ALA A 250 -16.72 -19.74 -3.86
CA ALA A 250 -17.34 -19.23 -5.08
C ALA A 250 -16.82 -17.84 -5.48
N HIS A 251 -16.58 -16.94 -4.51
CA HIS A 251 -15.99 -15.63 -4.81
C HIS A 251 -14.53 -15.76 -5.26
N THR A 252 -13.73 -16.54 -4.54
CA THR A 252 -12.33 -16.81 -4.89
C THR A 252 -12.22 -17.46 -6.27
N SER A 253 -13.04 -18.48 -6.54
CA SER A 253 -13.07 -19.16 -7.85
C SER A 253 -13.39 -18.22 -9.00
N ARG A 254 -14.40 -17.35 -8.87
CA ARG A 254 -14.75 -16.36 -9.90
C ARG A 254 -13.56 -15.46 -10.26
N LYS A 255 -12.78 -15.05 -9.27
CA LYS A 255 -11.65 -14.15 -9.44
C LYS A 255 -10.43 -14.83 -10.06
N ILE A 256 -10.17 -16.08 -9.67
CA ILE A 256 -9.20 -16.93 -10.36
C ILE A 256 -9.62 -17.10 -11.82
N SER A 257 -10.89 -17.42 -12.12
CA SER A 257 -11.39 -17.56 -13.49
C SER A 257 -11.29 -16.27 -14.30
N GLU A 258 -11.54 -15.11 -13.70
CA GLU A 258 -11.37 -13.80 -14.33
C GLU A 258 -9.91 -13.60 -14.76
N ALA A 259 -8.95 -13.86 -13.86
CA ALA A 259 -7.52 -13.77 -14.18
C ALA A 259 -7.08 -14.82 -15.22
N GLN A 260 -7.66 -16.02 -15.20
CA GLN A 260 -7.43 -17.03 -16.25
C GLN A 260 -7.91 -16.56 -17.62
N SER A 261 -9.06 -15.89 -17.69
CA SER A 261 -9.66 -15.46 -18.96
C SER A 261 -8.83 -14.43 -19.72
N ILE A 262 -8.00 -13.66 -19.00
CA ILE A 262 -7.07 -12.69 -19.60
C ILE A 262 -5.61 -13.18 -19.60
N GLY A 263 -5.39 -14.48 -19.34
CA GLY A 263 -4.06 -15.11 -19.45
C GLY A 263 -3.11 -14.86 -18.29
N GLY A 264 -3.59 -14.30 -17.17
CA GLY A 264 -2.76 -13.93 -16.02
C GLY A 264 -2.22 -15.09 -15.20
N LEU A 265 -3.00 -16.16 -15.14
CA LEU A 265 -2.67 -17.36 -14.39
C LEU A 265 -3.40 -18.56 -14.98
N GLY A 266 -3.05 -19.75 -14.52
CA GLY A 266 -3.75 -20.97 -14.89
C GLY A 266 -3.25 -22.16 -14.10
N TRP A 267 -3.51 -23.34 -14.63
CA TRP A 267 -3.12 -24.62 -14.04
C TRP A 267 -2.15 -25.33 -14.98
N VAL A 268 -1.15 -26.01 -14.42
CA VAL A 268 -0.22 -26.84 -15.21
C VAL A 268 -0.99 -28.00 -15.88
N GLY A 269 -1.98 -28.55 -15.19
CA GLY A 269 -2.85 -29.59 -15.70
C GLY A 269 -4.29 -29.37 -15.24
N ARG A 270 -4.90 -30.40 -14.65
CA ARG A 270 -6.30 -30.31 -14.21
C ARG A 270 -6.48 -29.25 -13.11
N PRO A 271 -7.44 -28.31 -13.25
CA PRO A 271 -7.75 -27.33 -12.22
C PRO A 271 -8.04 -27.95 -10.85
N GLY A 272 -7.44 -27.40 -9.79
CA GLY A 272 -7.58 -27.88 -8.40
C GLY A 272 -6.84 -29.18 -8.06
N HIS A 273 -6.18 -29.81 -9.04
CA HIS A 273 -5.42 -31.05 -8.87
C HIS A 273 -3.97 -30.97 -9.37
N SER A 274 -3.56 -29.81 -9.88
CA SER A 274 -2.20 -29.52 -10.35
C SER A 274 -1.73 -28.20 -9.75
N PRO A 275 -0.44 -27.86 -9.81
CA PRO A 275 0.02 -26.54 -9.43
C PRO A 275 -0.54 -25.45 -10.35
N MET A 276 -0.77 -24.26 -9.80
CA MET A 276 -1.08 -23.06 -10.55
C MET A 276 0.20 -22.45 -11.10
N TRP A 277 0.11 -21.76 -12.23
CA TRP A 277 1.17 -20.89 -12.74
C TRP A 277 0.64 -19.46 -12.86
N ILE A 278 1.52 -18.46 -12.76
CA ILE A 278 1.25 -17.06 -13.12
C ILE A 278 2.00 -16.71 -14.41
N SER A 279 1.48 -15.83 -15.25
CA SER A 279 2.18 -15.34 -16.43
C SER A 279 3.31 -14.38 -16.05
N ARG A 280 4.24 -14.17 -17.00
CA ARG A 280 5.26 -13.12 -16.91
C ARG A 280 4.63 -11.74 -16.74
N ASP A 281 3.61 -11.39 -17.53
CA ASP A 281 2.90 -10.12 -17.43
C ASP A 281 2.27 -9.90 -16.05
N PHE A 282 1.69 -10.94 -15.45
CA PHE A 282 1.12 -10.86 -14.10
C PHE A 282 2.21 -10.53 -13.07
N TYR A 283 3.35 -11.22 -13.17
CA TYR A 283 4.49 -10.95 -12.32
C TYR A 283 5.02 -9.53 -12.52
N GLU A 284 5.15 -9.07 -13.77
CA GLU A 284 5.69 -7.74 -14.09
C GLU A 284 4.78 -6.62 -13.58
N GLU A 285 3.46 -6.75 -13.71
CA GLU A 285 2.51 -5.79 -13.10
C GLU A 285 2.63 -5.77 -11.58
N TYR A 286 2.71 -6.94 -10.94
CA TYR A 286 2.92 -7.03 -9.49
C TYR A 286 4.26 -6.39 -9.09
N ALA A 287 5.33 -6.69 -9.81
CA ALA A 287 6.67 -6.21 -9.54
C ALA A 287 6.77 -4.69 -9.74
N GLN A 288 6.14 -4.15 -10.78
CA GLN A 288 6.05 -2.70 -11.03
C GLN A 288 5.34 -1.98 -9.86
N PHE A 289 4.23 -2.55 -9.37
CA PHE A 289 3.55 -2.01 -8.19
C PHE A 289 4.44 -2.04 -6.94
N GLN A 290 5.24 -3.11 -6.74
CA GLN A 290 6.22 -3.16 -5.64
C GLN A 290 7.34 -2.13 -5.83
N ALA A 291 7.88 -1.97 -7.04
CA ALA A 291 8.93 -1.00 -7.35
C ALA A 291 8.49 0.42 -7.02
N GLN A 292 7.27 0.79 -7.42
CA GLN A 292 6.69 2.11 -7.13
C GLN A 292 6.63 2.37 -5.62
N LYS A 293 6.19 1.38 -4.82
CA LYS A 293 6.18 1.51 -3.35
C LYS A 293 7.60 1.66 -2.80
N LEU A 294 8.54 0.85 -3.26
CA LEU A 294 9.93 0.90 -2.80
C LEU A 294 10.58 2.25 -3.11
N ALA A 295 10.34 2.81 -4.30
CA ALA A 295 10.88 4.12 -4.70
C ALA A 295 10.31 5.25 -3.83
N ILE A 296 9.00 5.21 -3.53
CA ILE A 296 8.35 6.15 -2.62
C ILE A 296 8.95 6.05 -1.21
N LEU A 297 9.13 4.84 -0.70
CA LEU A 297 9.65 4.60 0.64
C LEU A 297 11.11 5.02 0.78
N ASP A 298 11.95 4.71 -0.21
CA ASP A 298 13.37 5.08 -0.22
C ASP A 298 13.52 6.61 -0.17
N GLY A 299 12.80 7.32 -1.06
CA GLY A 299 12.83 8.78 -1.10
C GLY A 299 12.32 9.42 0.20
N ALA A 300 11.25 8.88 0.79
CA ALA A 300 10.72 9.41 2.04
C ALA A 300 11.66 9.21 3.24
N LEU A 301 12.32 8.05 3.34
CA LEU A 301 13.33 7.81 4.37
C LEU A 301 14.56 8.71 4.18
N ALA A 302 15.05 8.83 2.94
CA ALA A 302 16.18 9.71 2.63
C ALA A 302 15.88 11.17 3.00
N ASN A 303 14.66 11.66 2.71
CA ASN A 303 14.22 13.00 3.11
C ASN A 303 14.20 13.16 4.63
N ALA A 304 13.60 12.21 5.36
CA ALA A 304 13.52 12.28 6.82
C ALA A 304 14.90 12.26 7.49
N LEU A 305 15.87 11.52 6.93
CA LEU A 305 17.24 11.44 7.45
C LEU A 305 18.10 12.67 7.11
N ALA A 306 17.81 13.37 6.01
CA ALA A 306 18.53 14.59 5.63
C ALA A 306 18.19 15.79 6.54
N GLY A 307 17.10 15.70 7.32
CA GLY A 307 16.58 16.78 8.15
C GLY A 307 15.93 17.90 7.31
N PRO A 308 15.23 18.86 7.95
CA PRO A 308 14.74 20.03 7.23
C PRO A 308 15.95 20.80 6.70
N LEU A 309 16.03 21.00 5.38
CA LEU A 309 16.95 21.96 4.79
C LEU A 309 16.75 23.28 5.54
N SER A 310 17.80 23.74 6.21
CA SER A 310 17.79 25.06 6.82
C SER A 310 17.57 26.06 5.69
N VAL A 311 16.35 26.58 5.60
CA VAL A 311 16.09 27.78 4.82
C VAL A 311 16.97 28.83 5.45
N SER A 312 18.09 29.15 4.82
CA SER A 312 18.90 30.29 5.22
C SER A 312 17.96 31.48 5.19
N GLN A 313 17.65 32.03 6.36
CA GLN A 313 16.98 33.32 6.46
C GLN A 313 17.92 34.34 5.83
N GLY A 314 17.72 34.59 4.54
CA GLY A 314 18.25 35.77 3.88
C GLY A 314 17.68 36.96 4.61
N ALA A 315 18.55 37.65 5.35
CA ALA A 315 18.23 38.88 6.06
C ALA A 315 17.63 39.88 5.07
N LEU A 316 16.31 40.09 5.15
CA LEU A 316 15.69 41.33 4.70
C LEU A 316 15.85 42.34 5.83
N HIS A 317 17.01 42.98 5.86
CA HIS A 317 17.12 44.32 6.41
C HIS A 317 16.35 45.25 5.46
N CYS A 318 15.16 45.68 5.87
CA CYS A 318 14.60 46.95 5.40
C CYS A 318 14.80 47.97 6.53
N GLU A 319 15.63 48.97 6.27
CA GLU A 319 15.44 50.32 6.81
C GLU A 319 14.26 50.99 6.11
#